data_AF-A0A7S4K1C2-F1
#
_entry.id   AF-A0A7S4K1C2-F1
#
_cell.length_a   1.000
_cell.length_b   1.000
_cell.length_c   1.000
_cell.angle_alpha   90.00
_cell.angle_beta   90.00
_cell.angle_gamma   90.00
#
_symmetry.space_group_name_H-M   'P 1'
#
loop_
_entity.id
_entity.type
_entity.pdbx_description
1 polymer ?
#
loop_
_entity_poly.entity_id
_entity_poly.type
_entity_poly.pdbx_seq_one_letter_code
_entity_poly.pdbx_strand_id
1 'polypeptide(L)'
;VDHLIGSLLLPRAKREDILAFRRGVLGSDAVLHALDPHRDHLNTLFGKYVQDRGHEHATTTDGLGLRNFMELVKDAGLLGAQLSRHHASLAFAASLEVKEDAKPILQPGAQFEEAVVRLCRAFVPSSGRKESPRVVRSSPKAAPPPAASDDDDTPLADEAELIEKITFVCGKLAALLAHLKEQHE
;
A
#
# COMPACT_ATOMS: atom_id res chain seq x y z
N VAL A 1 15.93 -4.13 -12.57
CA VAL A 1 14.78 -4.03 -11.65
C VAL A 1 13.70 -3.11 -12.23
N ASP A 2 14.10 -2.05 -12.94
CA ASP A 2 13.21 -1.07 -13.60
C ASP A 2 12.25 -1.67 -14.65
N HIS A 3 12.69 -2.68 -15.40
CA HIS A 3 11.86 -3.28 -16.45
C HIS A 3 10.66 -4.08 -15.89
N LEU A 4 10.77 -4.63 -14.67
CA LEU A 4 9.70 -5.40 -14.02
C LEU A 4 8.61 -4.48 -13.45
N ILE A 5 9.01 -3.30 -12.95
CA ILE A 5 8.11 -2.26 -12.44
C ILE A 5 7.32 -1.64 -13.59
N GLY A 6 8.04 -1.30 -14.68
CA GLY A 6 7.47 -0.65 -15.86
C GLY A 6 6.46 -1.50 -16.64
N SER A 7 6.78 -2.77 -16.88
CA SER A 7 6.02 -3.62 -17.81
C SER A 7 4.95 -4.49 -17.16
N LEU A 8 5.11 -4.87 -15.88
CA LEU A 8 4.23 -5.85 -15.22
C LEU A 8 3.46 -5.28 -14.03
N LEU A 9 4.07 -4.37 -13.26
CA LEU A 9 3.43 -3.80 -12.08
C LEU A 9 2.56 -2.60 -12.42
N LEU A 10 3.02 -1.68 -13.28
CA LEU A 10 2.25 -0.49 -13.67
C LEU A 10 0.89 -0.82 -14.33
N PRO A 11 0.75 -1.75 -15.29
CA PRO A 11 -0.56 -2.04 -15.90
C PRO A 11 -1.55 -2.72 -14.94
N ARG A 12 -1.04 -3.49 -13.96
CA ARG A 12 -1.86 -4.17 -12.95
C ARG A 12 -2.24 -3.24 -11.79
N ALA A 13 -1.31 -2.41 -11.32
CA ALA A 13 -1.54 -1.37 -10.31
C ALA A 13 -2.47 -0.26 -10.83
N LYS A 14 -2.46 0.05 -12.14
CA LYS A 14 -3.36 1.03 -12.77
C LYS A 14 -4.85 0.66 -12.72
N ARG A 15 -5.24 -0.55 -12.30
CA ARG A 15 -6.65 -1.01 -12.37
C ARG A 15 -7.25 -1.57 -11.09
N GLU A 16 -6.46 -1.86 -10.06
CA GLU A 16 -7.05 -2.00 -8.70
C GLU A 16 -7.28 -0.61 -8.10
N ASP A 17 -8.29 0.04 -8.68
CA ASP A 17 -9.07 1.17 -8.18
C ASP A 17 -8.33 2.14 -7.24
N ILE A 18 -7.28 2.80 -7.75
CA ILE A 18 -6.51 3.82 -7.01
C ILE A 18 -7.45 4.92 -6.50
N LEU A 19 -8.42 5.32 -7.33
CA LEU A 19 -9.38 6.37 -7.00
C LEU A 19 -10.41 5.88 -5.96
N ALA A 20 -10.96 4.67 -6.06
CA ALA A 20 -11.84 4.18 -5.01
C ALA A 20 -11.09 3.87 -3.71
N PHE A 21 -9.81 3.48 -3.76
CA PHE A 21 -9.01 3.36 -2.55
C PHE A 21 -8.86 4.71 -1.86
N ARG A 22 -8.50 5.76 -2.62
CA ARG A 22 -8.36 7.12 -2.08
C ARG A 22 -9.68 7.68 -1.55
N ARG A 23 -10.79 7.44 -2.24
CA ARG A 23 -12.12 7.94 -1.83
C ARG A 23 -12.74 7.13 -0.70
N GLY A 24 -12.62 5.81 -0.73
CA GLY A 24 -13.26 4.91 0.22
C GLY A 24 -12.43 4.69 1.48
N VAL A 25 -11.14 4.38 1.34
CA VAL A 25 -10.27 4.03 2.47
C VAL A 25 -9.57 5.26 3.04
N LEU A 26 -8.90 6.05 2.19
CA LEU A 26 -8.22 7.26 2.67
C LEU A 26 -9.18 8.44 2.90
N GLY A 27 -10.43 8.32 2.45
CA GLY A 27 -11.51 9.25 2.78
C GLY A 27 -12.25 8.91 4.07
N SER A 28 -11.92 7.80 4.73
CA SER A 28 -12.52 7.43 6.02
C SER A 28 -11.86 8.19 7.17
N ASP A 29 -12.67 8.91 7.94
CA ASP A 29 -12.23 9.60 9.16
C ASP A 29 -11.66 8.63 10.19
N ALA A 30 -12.19 7.40 10.27
CA ALA A 30 -11.71 6.39 11.22
C ALA A 30 -10.30 5.91 10.86
N VAL A 31 -10.03 5.68 9.57
CA VAL A 31 -8.70 5.31 9.07
C VAL A 31 -7.70 6.45 9.28
N LEU A 32 -8.11 7.69 8.98
CA LEU A 32 -7.26 8.86 9.19
C LEU A 32 -6.94 9.08 10.67
N HIS A 33 -7.93 8.93 11.56
CA HIS A 33 -7.75 9.04 13.00
C HIS A 33 -6.86 7.92 13.56
N ALA A 34 -6.93 6.71 13.01
CA ALA A 34 -6.03 5.62 13.39
C ALA A 34 -4.58 5.86 12.93
N LEU A 35 -4.39 6.57 11.81
CA LEU A 35 -3.07 6.87 11.26
C LEU A 35 -2.41 8.09 11.93
N ASP A 36 -3.19 9.06 12.38
CA ASP A 36 -2.73 10.36 12.88
C ASP A 36 -1.63 10.28 13.97
N PRO A 37 -1.75 9.42 15.00
CA PRO A 37 -0.73 9.29 16.05
C PRO A 37 0.62 8.76 15.54
N HIS A 38 0.66 8.21 14.34
CA HIS A 38 1.84 7.59 13.76
C HIS A 38 2.53 8.47 12.72
N ARG A 39 1.90 9.56 12.26
CA ARG A 39 2.42 10.41 11.18
C ARG A 39 3.84 10.92 11.42
N ASP A 40 4.13 11.42 12.61
CA ASP A 40 5.46 11.93 12.95
C ASP A 40 6.54 10.83 12.92
N HIS A 41 6.20 9.64 13.42
CA HIS A 41 7.09 8.48 13.35
C HIS A 41 7.31 8.03 11.90
N LEU A 42 6.26 8.00 11.08
CA LEU A 42 6.34 7.64 9.67
C LEU A 42 7.21 8.64 8.89
N ASN A 43 7.03 9.95 9.11
CA ASN A 43 7.84 10.98 8.47
C ASN A 43 9.31 10.90 8.89
N THR A 44 9.59 10.64 10.18
CA THR A 44 10.96 10.46 10.67
C THR A 44 11.61 9.23 10.05
N LEU A 45 10.88 8.11 9.99
CA LEU A 45 11.37 6.87 9.42
C LEU A 45 11.63 7.01 7.91
N PHE A 46 10.74 7.70 7.20
CA PHE A 46 10.92 8.05 5.80
C PHE A 46 12.24 8.80 5.59
N GLY A 47 12.50 9.85 6.39
CA GLY A 47 13.75 10.61 6.34
C GLY A 47 14.99 9.73 6.49
N LYS A 48 14.99 8.81 7.47
CA LYS A 48 16.10 7.87 7.67
C LYS A 48 16.33 6.96 6.46
N TYR A 49 15.28 6.37 5.90
CA TYR A 49 15.43 5.45 4.75
C TYR A 49 15.72 6.16 3.42
N VAL A 50 15.50 7.48 3.33
CA VAL A 50 15.97 8.31 2.22
C VAL A 50 17.45 8.67 2.39
N GLN A 51 17.89 9.03 3.60
CA GLN A 51 19.25 9.55 3.86
C GLN A 51 20.31 8.46 4.09
N ASP A 52 19.99 7.40 4.82
CA ASP A 52 20.99 6.56 5.51
C ASP A 52 21.37 5.28 4.73
N ARG A 53 20.51 4.84 3.80
CA ARG A 53 20.72 3.60 3.02
C ARG A 53 20.88 3.79 1.51
N GLY A 54 21.03 5.04 1.08
CA GLY A 54 21.42 5.40 -0.28
C GLY A 54 22.89 5.07 -0.57
N HIS A 55 23.27 3.79 -0.59
CA HIS A 55 24.58 3.41 -1.11
C HIS A 55 24.69 3.81 -2.59
N GLU A 56 25.58 4.77 -2.83
CA GLU A 56 26.33 5.10 -4.04
C GLU A 56 25.70 5.89 -5.19
N HIS A 57 24.39 6.10 -5.29
CA HIS A 57 23.82 6.93 -6.38
C HIS A 57 22.70 7.87 -5.91
N ALA A 58 22.95 8.60 -4.83
CA ALA A 58 22.09 9.69 -4.36
C ALA A 58 22.14 10.89 -5.33
N THR A 59 21.54 10.70 -6.50
CA THR A 59 21.13 11.79 -7.37
C THR A 59 19.83 12.34 -6.80
N THR A 60 19.94 13.34 -5.89
CA THR A 60 18.98 14.45 -5.67
C THR A 60 17.48 14.20 -5.88
N THR A 61 17.00 13.00 -5.54
CA THR A 61 15.59 12.65 -5.68
C THR A 61 15.08 12.48 -4.27
N ASP A 62 14.39 13.50 -3.77
CA ASP A 62 13.85 13.66 -2.41
C ASP A 62 12.72 12.63 -2.10
N GLY A 63 12.89 11.38 -2.49
CA GLY A 63 11.83 10.37 -2.45
C GLY A 63 12.34 8.96 -2.20
N LEU A 64 11.48 8.15 -1.60
CA LEU A 64 11.77 6.77 -1.25
C LEU A 64 11.53 5.87 -2.46
N GLY A 65 12.58 5.30 -3.04
CA GLY A 65 12.47 4.32 -4.13
C GLY A 65 12.03 2.93 -3.66
N LEU A 66 11.60 2.07 -4.59
CA LEU A 66 11.12 0.72 -4.27
C LEU A 66 12.12 -0.08 -3.44
N ARG A 67 13.42 0.01 -3.75
CA ARG A 67 14.46 -0.71 -3.00
C ARG A 67 14.44 -0.34 -1.52
N ASN A 68 14.52 0.95 -1.21
CA ASN A 68 14.57 1.44 0.17
C ASN A 68 13.25 1.17 0.89
N PHE A 69 12.12 1.26 0.19
CA PHE A 69 10.82 0.85 0.71
C PHE A 69 10.79 -0.64 1.09
N MET A 70 11.29 -1.53 0.22
CA MET A 70 11.36 -2.95 0.50
C MET A 70 12.32 -3.28 1.65
N GLU A 71 13.43 -2.55 1.79
CA GLU A 71 14.33 -2.66 2.94
C GLU A 71 13.63 -2.22 4.23
N LEU A 72 12.90 -1.10 4.22
CA LEU A 72 12.09 -0.65 5.36
C LEU A 72 11.07 -1.72 5.80
N VAL A 73 10.31 -2.28 4.86
CA VAL A 73 9.32 -3.32 5.16
C VAL A 73 9.98 -4.60 5.69
N LYS A 74 11.17 -4.93 5.17
CA LYS A 74 11.96 -6.07 5.65
C LYS A 74 12.48 -5.84 7.07
N ASP A 75 13.09 -4.70 7.33
CA ASP A 75 13.70 -4.35 8.62
C ASP A 75 12.65 -4.21 9.73
N ALA A 76 11.46 -3.74 9.38
CA ALA A 76 10.31 -3.72 10.28
C ALA A 76 9.76 -5.13 10.60
N GLY A 77 10.31 -6.18 9.97
CA GLY A 77 9.87 -7.56 10.15
C GLY A 77 8.45 -7.81 9.62
N LEU A 78 8.00 -7.02 8.64
CA LEU A 78 6.66 -7.13 8.08
C LEU A 78 6.57 -8.22 7.00
N LEU A 79 7.67 -8.50 6.30
CA LEU A 79 7.71 -9.59 5.31
C LEU A 79 7.67 -10.96 5.99
N GLY A 80 6.80 -11.85 5.51
CA GLY A 80 6.68 -13.20 6.08
C GLY A 80 5.48 -13.98 5.55
N ALA A 81 4.88 -14.79 6.42
CA ALA A 81 3.75 -15.65 6.06
C ALA A 81 2.50 -14.86 5.64
N GLN A 82 2.28 -13.68 6.22
CA GLN A 82 1.09 -12.86 5.98
C GLN A 82 1.28 -11.83 4.85
N LEU A 83 2.50 -11.33 4.67
CA LEU A 83 2.83 -10.32 3.66
C LEU A 83 3.96 -10.79 2.74
N SER A 84 3.63 -10.97 1.46
CA SER A 84 4.59 -11.32 0.43
C SER A 84 5.35 -10.08 -0.09
N ARG A 85 6.54 -10.30 -0.65
CA ARG A 85 7.29 -9.24 -1.35
C ARG A 85 6.50 -8.65 -2.53
N HIS A 86 5.63 -9.46 -3.13
CA HIS A 86 4.78 -9.02 -4.23
C HIS A 86 3.74 -8.01 -3.74
N HIS A 87 3.05 -8.29 -2.63
CA HIS A 87 2.08 -7.35 -2.05
C HIS A 87 2.74 -6.06 -1.57
N ALA A 88 3.93 -6.13 -0.98
CA ALA A 88 4.69 -4.93 -0.62
C ALA A 88 5.05 -4.09 -1.86
N SER A 89 5.54 -4.73 -2.93
CA SER A 89 5.82 -4.04 -4.21
C SER A 89 4.56 -3.43 -4.84
N LEU A 90 3.41 -4.09 -4.69
CA LEU A 90 2.13 -3.59 -5.20
C LEU A 90 1.66 -2.37 -4.40
N ALA A 91 1.78 -2.40 -3.07
CA ALA A 91 1.46 -1.25 -2.20
C ALA A 91 2.30 -0.03 -2.58
N PHE A 92 3.59 -0.22 -2.84
CA PHE A 92 4.47 0.82 -3.37
C PHE A 92 3.96 1.36 -4.71
N ALA A 93 3.80 0.49 -5.71
CA ALA A 93 3.46 0.90 -7.06
C ALA A 93 2.08 1.57 -7.16
N ALA A 94 1.11 1.12 -6.36
CA ALA A 94 -0.25 1.65 -6.34
C ALA A 94 -0.38 2.99 -5.58
N SER A 95 0.65 3.40 -4.84
CA SER A 95 0.68 4.69 -4.13
C SER A 95 1.38 5.80 -4.91
N LEU A 96 2.02 5.45 -6.04
CA LEU A 96 2.68 6.40 -6.91
C LEU A 96 1.67 7.24 -7.68
N GLU A 97 1.98 8.51 -7.87
CA GLU A 97 1.32 9.32 -8.88
C GLU A 97 1.71 8.84 -10.28
N VAL A 98 0.72 8.70 -11.17
CA VAL A 98 0.95 8.33 -12.57
C VAL A 98 1.58 9.53 -13.29
N LYS A 99 2.92 9.57 -13.33
CA LYS A 99 3.70 10.47 -14.18
C LYS A 99 4.46 9.58 -15.16
N GLU A 100 4.19 9.74 -16.46
CA GLU A 100 4.61 8.77 -17.49
C GLU A 100 6.14 8.65 -17.65
N ASP A 101 6.90 9.65 -17.20
CA ASP A 101 8.37 9.69 -17.34
C ASP A 101 9.13 9.87 -16.02
N ALA A 102 8.45 9.75 -14.87
CA ALA A 102 9.10 9.93 -13.57
C ALA A 102 9.65 8.61 -13.04
N LYS A 103 10.85 8.67 -12.43
CA LYS A 103 11.37 7.56 -11.63
C LYS A 103 10.36 7.23 -10.53
N PRO A 104 10.03 5.95 -10.29
CA PRO A 104 9.04 5.57 -9.30
C PRO A 104 9.61 5.81 -7.89
N ILE A 105 9.28 6.97 -7.32
CA ILE A 105 9.69 7.41 -5.98
C ILE A 105 8.45 7.85 -5.19
N LEU A 106 8.34 7.41 -3.94
CA LEU A 106 7.31 7.88 -3.01
C LEU A 106 7.75 9.20 -2.40
N GLN A 107 6.86 10.19 -2.41
CA GLN A 107 7.02 11.43 -1.67
C GLN A 107 6.65 11.26 -0.18
N PRO A 108 7.22 12.07 0.72
CA PRO A 108 6.81 12.08 2.12
C PRO A 108 5.34 12.50 2.28
N GLY A 109 4.75 12.22 3.45
CA GLY A 109 3.34 12.48 3.72
C GLY A 109 2.42 11.56 2.93
N ALA A 110 1.46 12.13 2.17
CA ALA A 110 0.32 11.40 1.64
C ALA A 110 0.65 10.15 0.79
N GLN A 111 1.69 10.18 -0.04
CA GLN A 111 2.06 9.01 -0.86
C GLN A 111 2.66 7.89 -0.02
N PHE A 112 3.49 8.23 0.96
CA PHE A 112 4.06 7.26 1.89
C PHE A 112 2.99 6.71 2.85
N GLU A 113 2.13 7.57 3.38
CA GLU A 113 0.96 7.19 4.18
C GLU A 113 0.04 6.23 3.40
N GLU A 114 -0.27 6.54 2.13
CA GLU A 114 -1.05 5.64 1.26
C GLU A 114 -0.37 4.28 1.11
N ALA A 115 0.95 4.24 0.91
CA ALA A 115 1.70 2.99 0.81
C ALA A 115 1.63 2.16 2.10
N VAL A 116 1.68 2.81 3.27
CA VAL A 116 1.52 2.15 4.56
C VAL A 116 0.10 1.62 4.74
N VAL A 117 -0.94 2.38 4.42
CA VAL A 117 -2.34 1.90 4.53
C VAL A 117 -2.61 0.75 3.55
N ARG A 118 -2.03 0.80 2.34
CA ARG A 118 -2.10 -0.32 1.38
C ARG A 118 -1.35 -1.56 1.86
N LEU A 119 -0.23 -1.39 2.57
CA LEU A 119 0.43 -2.50 3.27
C LEU A 119 -0.49 -3.10 4.33
N CYS A 120 -1.13 -2.28 5.17
CA CYS A 120 -2.08 -2.73 6.19
C CYS A 120 -3.21 -3.53 5.57
N ARG A 121 -3.76 -3.06 4.45
CA ARG A 121 -4.80 -3.77 3.70
C ARG A 121 -4.34 -5.12 3.17
N ALA A 122 -3.06 -5.28 2.84
CA ALA A 122 -2.51 -6.58 2.42
C ALA A 122 -2.41 -7.60 3.58
N PHE A 123 -2.53 -7.17 4.84
CA PHE A 123 -2.66 -8.05 6.01
C PHE A 123 -4.12 -8.40 6.34
N VAL A 124 -5.08 -7.66 5.79
CA VAL A 124 -6.49 -8.00 5.91
C VAL A 124 -6.73 -9.20 4.99
N PRO A 125 -7.03 -10.40 5.52
CA PRO A 125 -7.37 -11.54 4.70
C PRO A 125 -8.58 -11.12 3.86
N SER A 126 -8.53 -11.36 2.55
CA SER A 126 -9.69 -11.11 1.69
C SER A 126 -10.78 -12.11 2.06
N SER A 127 -11.56 -11.80 3.09
CA SER A 127 -12.77 -12.50 3.50
C SER A 127 -13.78 -12.39 2.36
N GLY A 128 -13.67 -13.30 1.39
CA GLY A 128 -14.73 -13.53 0.42
C GLY A 128 -14.81 -12.60 -0.78
N ARG A 129 -13.69 -12.22 -1.41
CA ARG A 129 -13.75 -12.10 -2.88
C ARG A 129 -13.99 -13.52 -3.41
N LYS A 130 -15.26 -13.94 -3.49
CA LYS A 130 -15.67 -15.01 -4.39
C LYS A 130 -15.12 -14.57 -5.75
N GLU A 131 -14.01 -15.16 -6.18
CA GLU A 131 -13.64 -15.17 -7.58
C GLU A 131 -14.93 -15.56 -8.31
N SER A 132 -15.53 -14.59 -9.01
CA SER A 132 -16.65 -14.89 -9.86
C SER A 132 -16.13 -15.98 -10.80
N PRO A 133 -16.77 -17.17 -10.84
CA PRO A 133 -16.30 -18.25 -11.68
C PRO A 133 -16.16 -17.67 -13.07
N ARG A 134 -14.94 -17.73 -13.59
CA ARG A 134 -14.54 -17.21 -14.89
C ARG A 134 -15.55 -17.70 -15.91
N VAL A 135 -16.51 -16.85 -16.28
CA VAL A 135 -17.54 -17.20 -17.27
C VAL A 135 -16.77 -17.39 -18.57
N VAL A 136 -16.56 -18.66 -18.90
CA VAL A 136 -16.11 -19.08 -20.22
C VAL A 136 -17.16 -18.51 -21.18
N ARG A 137 -16.78 -17.48 -21.92
CA ARG A 137 -17.60 -16.85 -22.94
C ARG A 137 -17.91 -17.90 -24.01
N SER A 138 -19.03 -18.56 -23.84
CA SER A 138 -19.75 -19.25 -24.91
C SER A 138 -21.04 -18.48 -25.11
N SER A 139 -21.02 -17.47 -25.99
CA SER A 139 -22.26 -16.92 -26.57
C SER A 139 -22.99 -18.05 -27.34
N PRO A 140 -24.33 -18.09 -27.38
CA PRO A 140 -25.13 -16.95 -27.83
C PRO A 140 -26.51 -16.70 -27.15
N LYS A 141 -27.00 -15.47 -27.37
CA LYS A 141 -28.40 -15.03 -27.52
C LYS A 141 -29.25 -14.69 -26.27
N ALA A 142 -29.33 -13.37 -26.03
CA ALA A 142 -30.47 -12.51 -25.63
C ALA A 142 -31.42 -12.90 -24.47
N ALA A 143 -31.34 -12.14 -23.37
CA ALA A 143 -32.46 -11.52 -22.63
C ALA A 143 -31.90 -10.43 -21.68
N PRO A 144 -32.59 -9.29 -21.43
CA PRO A 144 -32.11 -8.26 -20.52
C PRO A 144 -32.29 -8.70 -19.05
N PRO A 145 -31.31 -8.51 -18.15
CA PRO A 145 -31.50 -8.82 -16.73
C PRO A 145 -32.39 -7.76 -16.07
N PRO A 146 -33.36 -8.16 -15.22
CA PRO A 146 -34.05 -7.22 -14.35
C PRO A 146 -33.09 -6.68 -13.27
N ALA A 147 -33.27 -5.39 -13.00
CA ALA A 147 -32.69 -4.52 -11.99
C ALA A 147 -31.71 -5.15 -10.99
N ALA A 148 -30.49 -4.63 -10.99
CA ALA A 148 -29.57 -4.72 -9.88
C ALA A 148 -30.27 -4.15 -8.63
N SER A 149 -30.40 -4.98 -7.60
CA SER A 149 -30.64 -4.50 -6.24
C SER A 149 -29.36 -3.83 -5.76
N ASP A 150 -29.36 -2.51 -5.76
CA ASP A 150 -28.52 -1.69 -4.89
C ASP A 150 -29.00 -1.91 -3.44
N ASP A 151 -28.37 -2.85 -2.74
CA ASP A 151 -28.41 -3.01 -1.27
C ASP A 151 -26.98 -3.45 -0.89
N ASP A 152 -26.08 -2.55 -0.54
CA ASP A 152 -25.91 -1.91 0.79
C ASP A 152 -25.28 -2.86 1.82
N ASP A 153 -24.22 -2.34 2.47
CA ASP A 153 -23.63 -2.82 3.72
C ASP A 153 -22.69 -4.06 3.74
N THR A 154 -21.48 -3.90 3.18
CA THR A 154 -20.30 -4.65 3.72
C THR A 154 -18.95 -3.90 3.70
N PRO A 155 -18.83 -2.61 4.08
CA PRO A 155 -17.52 -1.96 4.29
C PRO A 155 -17.01 -1.98 5.74
N LEU A 156 -17.87 -2.18 6.75
CA LEU A 156 -17.54 -1.96 8.17
C LEU A 156 -16.62 -3.03 8.80
N ALA A 157 -16.74 -4.29 8.39
CA ALA A 157 -15.91 -5.37 8.91
C ALA A 157 -14.45 -5.25 8.42
N ASP A 158 -14.27 -4.90 7.15
CA ASP A 158 -12.96 -4.67 6.54
C ASP A 158 -12.27 -3.43 7.13
N GLU A 159 -13.05 -2.42 7.54
CA GLU A 159 -12.53 -1.19 8.13
C GLU A 159 -12.00 -1.39 9.56
N ALA A 160 -12.75 -2.08 10.42
CA ALA A 160 -12.29 -2.38 11.78
C ALA A 160 -11.03 -3.25 11.77
N GLU A 161 -10.98 -4.26 10.89
CA GLU A 161 -9.79 -5.09 10.72
C GLU A 161 -8.62 -4.28 10.14
N LEU A 162 -8.89 -3.37 9.19
CA LEU A 162 -7.87 -2.47 8.67
C LEU A 162 -7.30 -1.55 9.75
N ILE A 163 -8.12 -1.00 10.65
CA ILE A 163 -7.68 -0.17 11.78
C ILE A 163 -6.76 -0.96 12.72
N GLU A 164 -7.11 -2.23 13.00
CA GLU A 164 -6.24 -3.13 13.76
C GLU A 164 -4.89 -3.33 13.05
N LYS A 165 -4.91 -3.54 11.72
CA LYS A 165 -3.68 -3.69 10.93
C LYS A 165 -2.86 -2.41 10.85
N ILE A 166 -3.49 -1.23 10.84
CA ILE A 166 -2.81 0.06 10.93
C ILE A 166 -2.03 0.13 12.24
N THR A 167 -2.67 -0.19 13.36
CA THR A 167 -2.01 -0.20 14.68
C THR A 167 -0.85 -1.18 14.71
N PHE A 168 -1.02 -2.40 14.17
CA PHE A 168 0.02 -3.42 14.11
C PHE A 168 1.23 -2.98 13.25
N VAL A 169 0.98 -2.56 12.01
CA VAL A 169 2.04 -2.16 11.07
C VAL A 169 2.75 -0.92 11.57
N CYS A 170 2.02 0.11 11.99
CA CYS A 170 2.62 1.34 12.52
C CYS A 170 3.38 1.09 13.82
N GLY A 171 2.91 0.16 14.67
CA GLY A 171 3.64 -0.28 15.86
C GLY A 171 4.99 -0.93 15.53
N LYS A 172 5.04 -1.78 14.49
CA LYS A 172 6.29 -2.37 13.99
C LYS A 172 7.25 -1.31 13.44
N LEU A 173 6.72 -0.35 12.69
CA LEU A 173 7.52 0.77 12.14
C LEU A 173 8.04 1.68 13.26
N ALA A 174 7.26 1.95 14.29
CA ALA A 174 7.68 2.72 15.46
C ALA A 174 8.77 1.98 16.26
N ALA A 175 8.64 0.66 16.45
CA ALA A 175 9.67 -0.14 17.10
C ALA A 175 10.99 -0.15 16.32
N LEU A 176 10.92 -0.26 14.98
CA LEU A 176 12.09 -0.09 14.12
C LEU A 176 12.74 1.29 14.30
N LEU A 177 11.94 2.36 14.32
CA LEU A 177 12.44 3.71 14.52
C LEU A 177 13.16 3.85 15.87
N ALA A 178 12.63 3.25 16.94
CA ALA A 178 13.24 3.24 18.26
C ALA A 178 14.60 2.53 18.23
N HIS A 179 14.68 1.33 17.64
CA HIS A 179 15.95 0.62 17.49
C HIS A 179 16.99 1.40 16.67
N LEU A 180 16.55 2.10 15.61
CA LEU A 180 17.43 2.96 14.82
C LEU A 180 17.89 4.21 15.58
N LYS A 181 17.23 4.61 16.68
CA LYS A 181 17.71 5.70 17.55
C LYS A 181 18.77 5.16 18.52
N GLU A 182 18.52 4.00 19.13
CA GLU A 182 19.44 3.34 20.07
C GLU A 182 20.80 2.97 19.44
N GLN A 183 20.86 2.72 18.13
CA GLN A 183 22.13 2.40 17.45
C GLN A 183 23.01 3.60 17.13
N HIS A 184 22.50 4.83 17.27
CA HIS A 184 23.22 6.07 16.94
C HIS A 184 23.50 6.96 18.18
N GLU A 185 23.22 6.46 19.38
CA GLU A 185 23.69 7.01 20.67
C GLU A 185 24.91 6.21 21.18
#